data_AF-A0A832JA77-F1
#
_entry.id   AF-A0A832JA77-F1
#
_cell.length_a   1.000
_cell.length_b   1.000
_cell.length_c   1.000
_cell.angle_alpha   90.00
_cell.angle_beta   90.00
_cell.angle_gamma   90.00
#
_symmetry.space_group_name_H-M   'P 1'
#
loop_
_entity.id
_entity.type
_entity.pdbx_description
1 polymer ?
#
loop_
_entity_poly.entity_id
_entity_poly.type
_entity_poly.pdbx_seq_one_letter_code
_entity_poly.pdbx_strand_id
1 'polypeptide(L)'
;MKRAQQMAIVAFCLSTAALHAKTPLEFLREASKPQFRDGHTLPPLTRRGWTLPFEVRVELAEHWGYALEFGEAHPAAVAQLDDPDSLPSRICALAASNPARYRLFVLLHRPFYDKRFLEGLPPETWCYDAEGRKFWSPEAPDEVFERAARIVIEPLKKILARSPIAVILNGGEYALTVYGFAAKAWERDERVTKAKGDRSWFDYLSERKAHQELIIAHAVRKAVPGALYIYYHTEATHRNRYPTWWHWSYDYRRLRLVSDLPSSSIYSLHFNSGFTGDNDMLTQALNAVAQQIECGDPLSYNWVNAGWERKELGERAFADLALYMGYLKCYYTAGMIGGIAGYFAYPKGGFNGDVGHQPPHWLQQMMVLSYVHALFSHLEDFLRDGTLLPGPNRHRWSKDLPAYEFPTEEPNLRVLVRKHRRRQEWLITAWAADGKERKASVSIPGLGRVEVLARPCGSVYRAILQDGRPRWTQVDERVVYPVEGHR
;
A
#
# COMPACT_ATOMS: atom_id res chain seq x y z
N MET A 1 60.24 27.05 54.75
CA MET A 1 60.34 27.86 53.51
C MET A 1 59.92 27.01 52.33
N LYS A 2 58.94 27.51 51.57
CA LYS A 2 58.10 26.80 50.59
C LYS A 2 58.90 26.28 49.39
N ARG A 3 58.75 25.00 49.05
CA ARG A 3 59.00 24.46 47.69
C ARG A 3 57.64 24.10 47.08
N ALA A 4 57.30 24.79 45.99
CA ALA A 4 56.08 24.56 45.22
C ALA A 4 56.25 23.34 44.33
N GLN A 5 55.35 22.37 44.43
CA GLN A 5 55.14 21.32 43.45
C GLN A 5 54.07 21.80 42.46
N GLN A 6 54.44 21.93 41.19
CA GLN A 6 53.49 22.13 40.09
C GLN A 6 52.82 20.79 39.77
N MET A 7 51.52 20.68 40.07
CA MET A 7 50.65 19.64 39.48
C MET A 7 50.31 20.05 38.05
N ALA A 8 50.69 19.21 37.09
CA ALA A 8 50.19 19.28 35.74
C ALA A 8 48.73 18.77 35.71
N ILE A 9 47.79 19.68 35.47
CA ILE A 9 46.41 19.36 35.14
C ILE A 9 46.38 18.97 33.66
N VAL A 10 46.23 17.68 33.37
CA VAL A 10 45.89 17.19 32.03
C VAL A 10 44.40 17.45 31.82
N ALA A 11 44.08 18.49 31.04
CA ALA A 11 42.73 18.75 30.59
C ALA A 11 42.36 17.71 29.51
N PHE A 12 41.47 16.77 29.86
CA PHE A 12 40.78 15.96 28.86
C PHE A 12 39.81 16.86 28.10
N CYS A 13 40.20 17.31 26.91
CA CYS A 13 39.27 17.88 25.94
C CYS A 13 38.37 16.76 25.42
N LEU A 14 37.25 16.51 26.12
CA LEU A 14 36.10 15.87 25.49
C LEU A 14 35.58 16.84 24.45
N SER A 15 35.98 16.64 23.19
CA SER A 15 35.31 17.26 22.06
C SER A 15 33.86 16.76 22.05
N THR A 16 32.94 17.57 22.56
CA THR A 16 31.52 17.42 22.26
C THR A 16 31.35 17.76 20.78
N ALA A 17 31.60 16.78 19.91
CA ALA A 17 31.13 16.86 18.55
C ALA A 17 29.62 17.07 18.63
N ALA A 18 29.14 18.25 18.24
CA ALA A 18 27.73 18.49 18.08
C ALA A 18 27.21 17.39 17.15
N LEU A 19 26.36 16.49 17.67
CA LEU A 19 25.73 15.46 16.85
C LEU A 19 24.97 16.21 15.77
N HIS A 20 25.46 16.12 14.52
CA HIS A 20 24.72 16.62 13.38
C HIS A 20 23.50 15.72 13.23
N ALA A 21 22.33 16.32 13.08
CA ALA A 21 21.15 15.56 12.74
C ALA A 21 21.26 15.06 11.30
N LYS A 22 20.70 13.88 11.03
CA LYS A 22 20.91 13.18 9.76
C LYS A 22 19.77 13.49 8.79
N THR A 23 20.11 13.45 7.51
CA THR A 23 19.15 13.48 6.40
C THR A 23 18.51 12.11 6.20
N PRO A 24 17.35 12.02 5.52
CA PRO A 24 16.76 10.74 5.14
C PRO A 24 17.69 9.84 4.32
N LEU A 25 18.54 10.42 3.46
CA LEU A 25 19.51 9.68 2.66
C LEU A 25 20.57 9.01 3.53
N GLU A 26 21.09 9.71 4.53
CA GLU A 26 22.08 9.15 5.46
C GLU A 26 21.48 8.01 6.26
N PHE A 27 20.26 8.16 6.77
CA PHE A 27 19.57 7.06 7.46
C PHE A 27 19.37 5.84 6.57
N LEU A 28 18.95 6.03 5.31
CA LEU A 28 18.85 4.92 4.37
C LEU A 28 20.20 4.27 4.15
N ARG A 29 21.26 5.04 3.91
CA ARG A 29 22.61 4.54 3.60
C ARG A 29 23.21 3.72 4.73
N GLU A 30 23.05 4.17 5.97
CA GLU A 30 23.58 3.51 7.16
C GLU A 30 22.79 2.28 7.59
N ALA A 31 21.49 2.23 7.28
CA ALA A 31 20.66 1.09 7.65
C ALA A 31 21.05 -0.19 6.88
N SER A 32 20.91 -1.33 7.54
CA SER A 32 21.16 -2.64 6.94
C SER A 32 20.21 -2.89 5.78
N LYS A 33 20.72 -3.19 4.57
CA LYS A 33 19.84 -3.32 3.40
C LYS A 33 19.02 -4.61 3.43
N PRO A 34 17.77 -4.58 2.97
CA PRO A 34 16.99 -5.79 2.71
C PRO A 34 17.64 -6.64 1.62
N GLN A 35 17.67 -7.96 1.84
CA GLN A 35 18.30 -8.92 0.91
C GLN A 35 17.23 -9.60 0.05
N PHE A 36 17.10 -9.13 -1.19
CA PHE A 36 16.18 -9.72 -2.17
C PHE A 36 16.74 -11.03 -2.74
N ARG A 37 15.86 -11.98 -3.08
CA ARG A 37 16.24 -13.20 -3.79
C ARG A 37 16.66 -12.84 -5.21
N ASP A 38 17.85 -13.23 -5.64
CA ASP A 38 18.27 -13.08 -7.04
C ASP A 38 17.24 -13.69 -8.00
N GLY A 39 16.91 -12.93 -9.06
CA GLY A 39 15.97 -13.36 -10.10
C GLY A 39 14.50 -13.40 -9.68
N HIS A 40 14.12 -12.85 -8.52
CA HIS A 40 12.70 -12.70 -8.15
C HIS A 40 11.93 -11.82 -9.16
N THR A 41 10.62 -12.06 -9.27
CA THR A 41 9.75 -11.35 -10.23
C THR A 41 8.63 -10.54 -9.56
N LEU A 42 8.76 -10.28 -8.26
CA LEU A 42 7.83 -9.38 -7.57
C LEU A 42 7.87 -7.97 -8.20
N PRO A 43 6.71 -7.34 -8.43
CA PRO A 43 6.67 -5.95 -8.88
C PRO A 43 7.37 -5.03 -7.86
N PRO A 44 8.04 -3.95 -8.31
CA PRO A 44 8.72 -3.05 -7.39
C PRO A 44 7.70 -2.39 -6.44
N LEU A 45 8.15 -2.05 -5.23
CA LEU A 45 7.36 -1.19 -4.34
C LEU A 45 7.23 0.22 -4.92
N THR A 46 6.13 0.89 -4.62
CA THR A 46 5.89 2.27 -5.03
C THR A 46 5.46 3.09 -3.82
N ARG A 47 5.22 4.38 -4.02
CA ARG A 47 4.81 5.27 -2.94
C ARG A 47 3.82 6.34 -3.40
N ARG A 48 3.10 6.87 -2.42
CA ARG A 48 2.16 7.98 -2.59
C ARG A 48 2.41 9.03 -1.51
N GLY A 49 2.67 10.26 -1.94
CA GLY A 49 2.91 11.42 -1.11
C GLY A 49 3.60 12.53 -1.91
N TRP A 50 4.13 13.55 -1.25
CA TRP A 50 4.99 14.55 -1.89
C TRP A 50 6.30 13.93 -2.37
N THR A 51 6.77 14.33 -3.54
CA THR A 51 7.90 13.71 -4.22
C THR A 51 9.19 13.81 -3.40
N LEU A 52 9.95 12.71 -3.33
CA LEU A 52 11.18 12.66 -2.55
C LEU A 52 12.35 13.38 -3.25
N PRO A 53 13.46 13.64 -2.55
CA PRO A 53 14.69 14.15 -3.18
C PRO A 53 15.28 13.15 -4.18
N PHE A 54 16.04 13.63 -5.18
CA PHE A 54 16.59 12.76 -6.24
C PHE A 54 17.40 11.60 -5.66
N GLU A 55 18.36 11.89 -4.81
CA GLU A 55 19.29 10.91 -4.25
C GLU A 55 18.57 9.89 -3.37
N VAL A 56 17.51 10.30 -2.66
CA VAL A 56 16.66 9.38 -1.88
C VAL A 56 15.90 8.43 -2.79
N ARG A 57 15.36 8.90 -3.93
CA ARG A 57 14.68 8.02 -4.90
C ARG A 57 15.64 7.01 -5.51
N VAL A 58 16.87 7.42 -5.82
CA VAL A 58 17.92 6.54 -6.33
C VAL A 58 18.26 5.49 -5.29
N GLU A 59 18.56 5.89 -4.05
CA GLU A 59 18.87 4.97 -2.95
C GLU A 59 17.75 3.94 -2.74
N LEU A 60 16.49 4.38 -2.71
CA LEU A 60 15.33 3.49 -2.57
C LEU A 60 15.21 2.49 -3.72
N ALA A 61 15.48 2.93 -4.96
CA ALA A 61 15.43 2.07 -6.13
C ALA A 61 16.57 1.05 -6.18
N GLU A 62 17.77 1.44 -5.74
CA GLU A 62 18.95 0.58 -5.79
C GLU A 62 18.99 -0.47 -4.70
N HIS A 63 18.50 -0.13 -3.49
CA HIS A 63 18.77 -0.93 -2.30
C HIS A 63 17.54 -1.31 -1.49
N TRP A 64 16.38 -0.71 -1.77
CA TRP A 64 15.16 -0.92 -0.98
C TRP A 64 14.00 -1.49 -1.79
N GLY A 65 14.24 -1.96 -3.01
CA GLY A 65 13.23 -2.63 -3.83
C GLY A 65 12.07 -1.73 -4.30
N TYR A 66 12.23 -0.41 -4.20
CA TYR A 66 11.27 0.54 -4.74
C TYR A 66 11.51 0.77 -6.24
N ALA A 67 10.48 1.23 -6.94
CA ALA A 67 10.58 1.81 -8.27
C ALA A 67 11.13 3.23 -8.17
N LEU A 68 11.82 3.68 -9.22
CA LEU A 68 12.30 5.06 -9.33
C LEU A 68 11.09 6.00 -9.52
N GLU A 69 10.91 6.94 -8.60
CA GLU A 69 9.77 7.87 -8.61
C GLU A 69 9.96 8.99 -9.65
N PHE A 70 9.09 9.05 -10.65
CA PHE A 70 8.95 10.26 -11.47
C PHE A 70 8.23 11.38 -10.67
N GLY A 71 7.10 11.03 -10.07
CA GLY A 71 6.12 11.96 -9.51
C GLY A 71 4.84 11.99 -10.34
N GLU A 72 4.06 13.06 -10.22
CA GLU A 72 2.85 13.27 -11.04
C GLU A 72 3.20 13.72 -12.46
N ALA A 73 2.71 13.02 -13.48
CA ALA A 73 2.94 13.33 -14.88
C ALA A 73 2.04 14.47 -15.38
N HIS A 74 2.21 15.68 -14.85
CA HIS A 74 1.46 16.87 -15.29
C HIS A 74 2.23 17.67 -16.36
N PRO A 75 1.58 18.56 -17.14
CA PRO A 75 2.21 19.27 -18.26
C PRO A 75 3.51 20.01 -17.92
N ALA A 76 3.56 20.68 -16.76
CA ALA A 76 4.77 21.40 -16.34
C ALA A 76 5.94 20.48 -15.95
N ALA A 77 5.68 19.25 -15.48
CA ALA A 77 6.75 18.29 -15.21
C ALA A 77 7.36 17.77 -16.52
N VAL A 78 6.53 17.44 -17.51
CA VAL A 78 7.01 16.92 -18.80
C VAL A 78 7.60 17.99 -19.72
N ALA A 79 7.28 19.26 -19.51
CA ALA A 79 7.93 20.38 -20.20
C ALA A 79 9.41 20.54 -19.83
N GLN A 80 9.83 19.99 -18.69
CA GLN A 80 11.22 20.03 -18.25
C GLN A 80 12.07 18.90 -18.86
N LEU A 81 11.47 17.93 -19.55
CA LEU A 81 12.21 16.78 -20.10
C LEU A 81 13.26 17.14 -21.16
N ASP A 82 13.17 18.32 -21.76
CA ASP A 82 14.14 18.80 -22.75
C ASP A 82 15.35 19.51 -22.10
N ASP A 83 15.27 19.83 -20.80
CA ASP A 83 16.40 20.33 -20.01
C ASP A 83 17.10 19.15 -19.32
N PRO A 84 18.34 18.79 -19.71
CA PRO A 84 19.07 17.64 -19.16
C PRO A 84 19.40 17.79 -17.67
N ASP A 85 19.45 19.01 -17.13
CA ASP A 85 19.76 19.27 -15.72
C ASP A 85 18.52 19.21 -14.84
N SER A 86 17.32 19.23 -15.45
CA SER A 86 16.07 19.13 -14.72
C SER A 86 15.90 17.77 -14.03
N LEU A 87 15.19 17.78 -12.91
CA LEU A 87 14.90 16.57 -12.16
C LEU A 87 14.12 15.52 -12.99
N PRO A 88 13.06 15.87 -13.75
CA PRO A 88 12.36 14.91 -14.60
C PRO A 88 13.25 14.27 -15.67
N SER A 89 14.15 15.05 -16.30
CA SER A 89 15.07 14.54 -17.32
C SER A 89 16.09 13.58 -16.73
N ARG A 90 16.73 13.95 -15.61
CA ARG A 90 17.68 13.09 -14.87
C ARG A 90 17.05 11.76 -14.43
N ILE A 91 15.81 11.78 -13.96
CA ILE A 91 15.07 10.55 -13.59
C ILE A 91 14.84 9.66 -14.81
N CYS A 92 14.36 10.23 -15.93
CA CYS A 92 14.13 9.45 -17.15
C CYS A 92 15.44 8.89 -17.72
N ALA A 93 16.51 9.69 -17.72
CA ALA A 93 17.84 9.25 -18.18
C ALA A 93 18.38 8.10 -17.33
N LEU A 94 18.22 8.16 -16.00
CA LEU A 94 18.63 7.07 -15.10
C LEU A 94 17.80 5.81 -15.32
N ALA A 95 16.47 5.94 -15.45
CA ALA A 95 15.61 4.80 -15.77
C ALA A 95 15.94 4.17 -17.13
N ALA A 96 16.26 4.99 -18.14
CA ALA A 96 16.63 4.52 -19.46
C ALA A 96 18.00 3.83 -19.50
N SER A 97 18.96 4.24 -18.66
CA SER A 97 20.30 3.64 -18.64
C SER A 97 20.31 2.19 -18.15
N ASN A 98 19.40 1.84 -17.23
CA ASN A 98 19.20 0.48 -16.77
C ASN A 98 17.76 0.26 -16.28
N PRO A 99 16.80 -0.02 -17.19
CA PRO A 99 15.38 -0.13 -16.84
C PRO A 99 15.04 -1.36 -15.99
N ALA A 100 15.92 -2.35 -15.95
CA ALA A 100 15.76 -3.51 -15.06
C ALA A 100 16.04 -3.14 -13.60
N ARG A 101 17.07 -2.31 -13.35
CA ARG A 101 17.40 -1.78 -12.01
C ARG A 101 16.50 -0.62 -11.62
N TYR A 102 16.40 0.38 -12.48
CA TYR A 102 15.65 1.63 -12.24
C TYR A 102 14.27 1.57 -12.88
N ARG A 103 13.43 0.64 -12.39
CA ARG A 103 12.04 0.50 -12.85
C ARG A 103 11.28 1.78 -12.55
N LEU A 104 10.90 2.54 -13.58
CA LEU A 104 10.23 3.83 -13.42
C LEU A 104 8.78 3.64 -13.00
N PHE A 105 8.32 4.38 -11.99
CA PHE A 105 6.89 4.53 -11.72
C PHE A 105 6.42 5.97 -11.85
N VAL A 106 5.16 6.12 -12.27
CA VAL A 106 4.54 7.41 -12.58
C VAL A 106 3.17 7.50 -11.89
N LEU A 107 2.91 8.64 -11.24
CA LEU A 107 1.56 8.98 -10.77
C LEU A 107 0.81 9.67 -11.92
N LEU A 108 -0.42 9.25 -12.19
CA LEU A 108 -1.24 9.92 -13.21
C LEU A 108 -1.54 11.36 -12.82
N HIS A 109 -1.54 12.23 -13.83
CA HIS A 109 -2.12 13.56 -13.68
C HIS A 109 -3.61 13.47 -13.33
N ARG A 110 -4.09 14.39 -12.49
CA ARG A 110 -5.48 14.38 -12.01
C ARG A 110 -6.24 15.61 -12.53
N PRO A 111 -6.75 15.59 -13.77
CA PRO A 111 -7.43 16.74 -14.37
C PRO A 111 -8.69 17.17 -13.60
N PHE A 112 -9.29 16.27 -12.82
CA PHE A 112 -10.47 16.55 -12.01
C PHE A 112 -10.24 17.50 -10.83
N TYR A 113 -8.99 17.86 -10.51
CA TYR A 113 -8.68 18.95 -9.58
C TYR A 113 -8.29 20.25 -10.30
N ASP A 114 -8.19 20.23 -11.63
CA ASP A 114 -7.89 21.41 -12.42
C ASP A 114 -9.17 22.23 -12.66
N LYS A 115 -9.15 23.48 -12.21
CA LYS A 115 -10.29 24.39 -12.32
C LYS A 115 -10.75 24.59 -13.77
N ARG A 116 -9.83 24.74 -14.73
CA ARG A 116 -10.17 24.96 -16.14
C ARG A 116 -10.77 23.72 -16.77
N PHE A 117 -10.31 22.53 -16.38
CA PHE A 117 -10.96 21.28 -16.78
C PHE A 117 -12.41 21.27 -16.31
N LEU A 118 -12.65 21.52 -15.02
CA LEU A 118 -13.98 21.47 -14.39
C LEU A 118 -14.95 22.53 -14.93
N GLU A 119 -14.48 23.75 -15.20
CA GLU A 119 -15.27 24.84 -15.77
C GLU A 119 -15.69 24.57 -17.22
N GLY A 120 -14.90 23.78 -17.95
CA GLY A 120 -15.19 23.41 -19.33
C GLY A 120 -16.01 22.12 -19.48
N LEU A 121 -16.57 21.56 -18.41
CA LEU A 121 -17.39 20.34 -18.48
C LEU A 121 -18.86 20.66 -18.79
N PRO A 122 -19.56 19.80 -19.55
CA PRO A 122 -20.96 20.00 -19.89
C PRO A 122 -21.82 20.01 -18.60
N PRO A 123 -22.92 20.79 -18.56
CA PRO A 123 -23.82 20.85 -17.39
C PRO A 123 -24.29 19.47 -16.90
N GLU A 124 -24.48 18.53 -17.82
CA GLU A 124 -24.94 17.17 -17.58
C GLU A 124 -24.00 16.34 -16.70
N THR A 125 -22.74 16.76 -16.58
CA THR A 125 -21.75 16.16 -15.67
C THR A 125 -22.22 16.18 -14.20
N TRP A 126 -23.13 17.10 -13.88
CA TRP A 126 -23.43 17.48 -12.52
C TRP A 126 -24.86 17.11 -12.12
N CYS A 127 -25.01 16.78 -10.84
CA CYS A 127 -26.28 16.76 -10.11
C CYS A 127 -26.24 17.88 -9.06
N TYR A 128 -27.42 18.30 -8.62
CA TYR A 128 -27.57 19.39 -7.65
C TYR A 128 -28.44 18.94 -6.48
N ASP A 129 -28.00 19.27 -5.26
CA ASP A 129 -28.84 19.09 -4.07
C ASP A 129 -29.87 20.23 -3.92
N ALA A 130 -30.63 20.22 -2.82
CA ALA A 130 -31.66 21.22 -2.55
C ALA A 130 -31.10 22.63 -2.42
N GLU A 131 -29.87 22.74 -1.94
CA GLU A 131 -29.15 23.99 -1.72
C GLU A 131 -28.37 24.45 -2.96
N GLY A 132 -28.50 23.74 -4.09
CA GLY A 132 -27.79 24.06 -5.33
C GLY A 132 -26.31 23.70 -5.31
N ARG A 133 -25.84 22.90 -4.34
CA ARG A 133 -24.47 22.39 -4.32
C ARG A 133 -24.32 21.30 -5.36
N LYS A 134 -23.15 21.29 -5.97
CA LYS A 134 -22.79 20.53 -7.15
C LYS A 134 -22.12 19.21 -6.78
N PHE A 135 -22.60 18.11 -7.36
CA PHE A 135 -22.07 16.76 -7.17
C PHE A 135 -21.86 16.07 -8.52
N TRP A 136 -20.90 15.14 -8.59
CA TRP A 136 -20.69 14.34 -9.79
C TRP A 136 -21.90 13.45 -10.07
N SER A 137 -22.38 13.47 -11.31
CA SER A 137 -23.45 12.59 -11.76
C SER A 137 -22.91 11.18 -12.05
N PRO A 138 -23.59 10.11 -11.60
CA PRO A 138 -23.35 8.76 -12.12
C PRO A 138 -23.59 8.67 -13.64
N GLU A 139 -24.46 9.53 -14.15
CA GLU A 139 -24.81 9.69 -15.56
C GLU A 139 -24.03 10.84 -16.23
N ALA A 140 -22.88 11.23 -15.68
CA ALA A 140 -21.99 12.15 -16.36
C ALA A 140 -21.60 11.58 -17.74
N PRO A 141 -21.61 12.40 -18.82
CA PRO A 141 -21.33 11.93 -20.17
C PRO A 141 -19.94 11.30 -20.32
N ASP A 142 -19.84 10.26 -21.15
CA ASP A 142 -18.57 9.55 -21.42
C ASP A 142 -17.48 10.50 -21.95
N GLU A 143 -17.85 11.53 -22.73
CA GLU A 143 -16.94 12.54 -23.26
C GLU A 143 -16.11 13.27 -22.18
N VAL A 144 -16.63 13.36 -20.94
CA VAL A 144 -15.90 13.91 -19.79
C VAL A 144 -14.69 13.05 -19.46
N PHE A 145 -14.89 11.74 -19.40
CA PHE A 145 -13.87 10.76 -19.05
C PHE A 145 -12.92 10.50 -20.22
N GLU A 146 -13.42 10.55 -21.46
CA GLU A 146 -12.55 10.52 -22.65
C GLU A 146 -11.65 11.76 -22.74
N ARG A 147 -12.17 12.94 -22.38
CA ARG A 147 -11.37 14.17 -22.31
C ARG A 147 -10.32 14.06 -21.20
N ALA A 148 -10.69 13.56 -20.03
CA ALA A 148 -9.74 13.28 -18.95
C ALA A 148 -8.66 12.28 -19.42
N ALA A 149 -9.06 11.19 -20.07
CA ALA A 149 -8.17 10.19 -20.64
C ALA A 149 -7.14 10.81 -21.60
N ARG A 150 -7.58 11.68 -22.53
CA ARG A 150 -6.67 12.42 -23.43
C ARG A 150 -5.66 13.27 -22.64
N ILE A 151 -6.10 14.01 -21.64
CA ILE A 151 -5.24 14.86 -20.82
C ILE A 151 -4.19 14.03 -20.06
N VAL A 152 -4.56 12.88 -19.48
CA VAL A 152 -3.61 12.07 -18.70
C VAL A 152 -2.62 11.31 -19.58
N ILE A 153 -2.97 10.97 -20.82
CA ILE A 153 -2.10 10.20 -21.72
C ILE A 153 -0.97 11.03 -22.32
N GLU A 154 -1.21 12.30 -22.65
CA GLU A 154 -0.21 13.12 -23.35
C GLU A 154 1.12 13.25 -22.57
N PRO A 155 1.12 13.53 -21.25
CA PRO A 155 2.34 13.49 -20.46
C PRO A 155 3.00 12.11 -20.42
N LEU A 156 2.24 11.03 -20.34
CA LEU A 156 2.79 9.66 -20.32
C LEU A 156 3.53 9.34 -21.61
N LYS A 157 3.00 9.73 -22.78
CA LYS A 157 3.69 9.54 -24.07
C LYS A 157 5.03 10.25 -24.10
N LYS A 158 5.11 11.47 -23.56
CA LYS A 158 6.38 12.22 -23.47
C LYS A 158 7.40 11.54 -22.58
N ILE A 159 6.98 10.99 -21.44
CA ILE A 159 7.85 10.22 -20.54
C ILE A 159 8.29 8.93 -21.23
N LEU A 160 7.36 8.21 -21.86
CA LEU A 160 7.61 6.94 -22.54
C LEU A 160 8.62 7.08 -23.69
N ALA A 161 8.63 8.22 -24.38
CA ALA A 161 9.62 8.54 -25.40
C ALA A 161 11.04 8.71 -24.84
N ARG A 162 11.21 8.87 -23.52
CA ARG A 162 12.49 8.99 -22.83
C ARG A 162 12.88 7.71 -22.10
N SER A 163 11.92 6.98 -21.54
CA SER A 163 12.18 5.81 -20.70
C SER A 163 10.97 4.89 -20.59
N PRO A 164 11.14 3.56 -20.53
CA PRO A 164 10.03 2.65 -20.27
C PRO A 164 9.43 2.88 -18.87
N ILE A 165 8.10 2.83 -18.78
CA ILE A 165 7.36 2.94 -17.52
C ILE A 165 7.00 1.53 -17.04
N ALA A 166 7.39 1.19 -15.81
CA ALA A 166 7.12 -0.13 -15.22
C ALA A 166 5.81 -0.18 -14.43
N VAL A 167 5.46 0.91 -13.73
CA VAL A 167 4.24 0.98 -12.91
C VAL A 167 3.56 2.35 -13.08
N ILE A 168 2.24 2.34 -13.23
CA ILE A 168 1.40 3.53 -13.24
C ILE A 168 0.45 3.46 -12.05
N LEU A 169 0.46 4.49 -11.20
CA LEU A 169 -0.53 4.62 -10.15
C LEU A 169 -1.58 5.66 -10.54
N ASN A 170 -2.84 5.24 -10.58
CA ASN A 170 -3.97 6.16 -10.63
C ASN A 170 -4.47 6.41 -9.20
N GLY A 171 -4.35 7.66 -8.74
CA GLY A 171 -4.81 8.05 -7.40
C GLY A 171 -6.33 8.08 -7.19
N GLY A 172 -7.13 7.94 -8.26
CA GLY A 172 -8.56 7.52 -8.31
C GLY A 172 -9.63 8.18 -7.41
N GLU A 173 -9.29 9.09 -6.50
CA GLU A 173 -10.23 9.83 -5.63
C GLU A 173 -10.93 10.98 -6.36
N TYR A 174 -11.31 10.80 -7.62
CA TYR A 174 -11.93 11.84 -8.42
C TYR A 174 -13.19 11.34 -9.14
N ALA A 175 -13.94 12.30 -9.68
CA ALA A 175 -15.25 12.09 -10.30
C ALA A 175 -16.29 11.47 -9.35
N LEU A 176 -17.01 10.44 -9.79
CA LEU A 176 -18.08 9.82 -9.01
C LEU A 176 -17.57 9.40 -7.62
N THR A 177 -18.20 10.00 -6.60
CA THR A 177 -17.97 9.74 -5.19
C THR A 177 -18.96 8.70 -4.68
N VAL A 178 -18.94 8.42 -3.37
CA VAL A 178 -19.78 7.39 -2.76
C VAL A 178 -21.17 7.92 -2.36
N TYR A 179 -22.14 7.01 -2.24
CA TYR A 179 -23.54 7.34 -1.90
C TYR A 179 -23.68 8.17 -0.62
N GLY A 180 -22.89 7.86 0.41
CA GLY A 180 -22.89 8.60 1.68
C GLY A 180 -22.63 10.10 1.54
N PHE A 181 -21.98 10.56 0.46
CA PHE A 181 -21.73 11.98 0.21
C PHE A 181 -22.79 12.66 -0.67
N ALA A 182 -23.36 11.95 -1.64
CA ALA A 182 -24.08 12.58 -2.75
C ALA A 182 -25.51 12.05 -2.96
N ALA A 183 -25.99 11.12 -2.13
CA ALA A 183 -27.33 10.51 -2.23
C ALA A 183 -28.44 11.53 -2.50
N LYS A 184 -28.48 12.63 -1.73
CA LYS A 184 -29.52 13.67 -1.86
C LYS A 184 -29.57 14.31 -3.24
N ALA A 185 -28.42 14.50 -3.89
CA ALA A 185 -28.37 15.08 -5.23
C ALA A 185 -28.81 14.05 -6.29
N TRP A 186 -28.39 12.80 -6.13
CA TRP A 186 -28.70 11.72 -7.07
C TRP A 186 -30.15 11.26 -7.03
N GLU A 187 -30.78 11.25 -5.86
CA GLU A 187 -32.19 10.88 -5.68
C GLU A 187 -33.15 11.92 -6.29
N ARG A 188 -32.68 13.15 -6.48
CA ARG A 188 -33.46 14.24 -7.07
C ARG A 188 -33.30 14.36 -8.58
N ASP A 189 -32.22 13.82 -9.14
CA ASP A 189 -31.93 13.93 -10.57
C ASP A 189 -32.69 12.86 -11.36
N GLU A 190 -33.67 13.26 -12.17
CA GLU A 190 -34.52 12.35 -12.95
C GLU A 190 -33.72 11.46 -13.89
N ARG A 191 -32.56 11.92 -14.40
CA ARG A 191 -31.70 11.10 -15.28
C ARG A 191 -31.14 9.93 -14.48
N VAL A 192 -30.68 10.22 -13.27
CA VAL A 192 -30.07 9.23 -12.38
C VAL A 192 -31.12 8.24 -11.87
N THR A 193 -32.29 8.71 -11.42
CA THR A 193 -33.34 7.82 -10.93
C THR A 193 -33.93 6.95 -12.04
N LYS A 194 -34.11 7.50 -13.25
CA LYS A 194 -34.52 6.74 -14.44
C LYS A 194 -33.47 5.70 -14.86
N ALA A 195 -32.19 6.07 -14.91
CA ALA A 195 -31.12 5.16 -15.31
C ALA A 195 -30.88 4.04 -14.28
N LYS A 196 -30.96 4.36 -12.98
CA LYS A 196 -30.92 3.37 -11.91
C LYS A 196 -32.04 2.33 -12.07
N GLY A 197 -33.28 2.79 -12.30
CA GLY A 197 -34.48 1.96 -12.33
C GLY A 197 -34.64 1.18 -11.02
N ASP A 198 -35.04 -0.09 -11.14
CA ASP A 198 -35.32 -0.98 -9.99
C ASP A 198 -34.05 -1.55 -9.33
N ARG A 199 -32.86 -1.30 -9.88
CA ARG A 199 -31.59 -1.78 -9.30
C ARG A 199 -31.36 -1.18 -7.92
N SER A 200 -30.58 -1.85 -7.08
CA SER A 200 -30.11 -1.23 -5.83
C SER A 200 -29.16 -0.06 -6.14
N TRP A 201 -29.09 0.93 -5.24
CA TRP A 201 -28.09 2.01 -5.36
C TRP A 201 -26.68 1.46 -5.42
N PHE A 202 -26.37 0.44 -4.61
CA PHE A 202 -25.03 -0.15 -4.57
C PHE A 202 -24.62 -0.79 -5.90
N ASP A 203 -25.48 -1.60 -6.52
CA ASP A 203 -25.18 -2.23 -7.81
C ASP A 203 -25.04 -1.18 -8.92
N TYR A 204 -26.01 -0.27 -9.02
CA TYR A 204 -25.99 0.80 -10.01
C TYR A 204 -24.74 1.68 -9.92
N LEU A 205 -24.42 2.19 -8.73
CA LEU A 205 -23.26 3.08 -8.55
C LEU A 205 -21.93 2.35 -8.76
N SER A 206 -21.85 1.07 -8.39
CA SER A 206 -20.66 0.25 -8.64
C SER A 206 -20.43 0.04 -10.14
N GLU A 207 -21.49 -0.19 -10.90
CA GLU A 207 -21.44 -0.26 -12.38
C GLU A 207 -21.02 1.08 -12.97
N ARG A 208 -21.65 2.19 -12.57
CA ARG A 208 -21.32 3.53 -13.10
C ARG A 208 -19.90 3.95 -12.75
N LYS A 209 -19.42 3.68 -11.52
CA LYS A 209 -18.02 3.97 -11.15
C LYS A 209 -17.05 3.15 -11.99
N ALA A 210 -17.30 1.85 -12.17
CA ALA A 210 -16.46 1.01 -13.01
C ALA A 210 -16.43 1.52 -14.46
N HIS A 211 -17.59 1.85 -15.03
CA HIS A 211 -17.72 2.39 -16.39
C HIS A 211 -16.86 3.64 -16.59
N GLN A 212 -17.02 4.64 -15.71
CA GLN A 212 -16.29 5.91 -15.79
C GLN A 212 -14.77 5.72 -15.70
N GLU A 213 -14.30 4.89 -14.77
CA GLU A 213 -12.87 4.63 -14.58
C GLU A 213 -12.27 3.75 -15.69
N LEU A 214 -13.04 2.82 -16.25
CA LEU A 214 -12.61 1.96 -17.34
C LEU A 214 -12.27 2.74 -18.61
N ILE A 215 -12.95 3.84 -18.89
CA ILE A 215 -12.62 4.73 -20.03
C ILE A 215 -11.17 5.23 -19.89
N ILE A 216 -10.79 5.68 -18.70
CA ILE A 216 -9.43 6.17 -18.41
C ILE A 216 -8.43 5.02 -18.39
N ALA A 217 -8.74 3.93 -17.67
CA ALA A 217 -7.86 2.77 -17.51
C ALA A 217 -7.53 2.11 -18.86
N HIS A 218 -8.53 1.90 -19.73
CA HIS A 218 -8.31 1.36 -21.08
C HIS A 218 -7.40 2.26 -21.91
N ALA A 219 -7.62 3.57 -21.87
CA ALA A 219 -6.84 4.50 -22.64
C ALA A 219 -5.37 4.55 -22.15
N VAL A 220 -5.14 4.49 -20.84
CA VAL A 220 -3.79 4.42 -20.24
C VAL A 220 -3.10 3.10 -20.58
N ARG A 221 -3.77 1.95 -20.39
CA ARG A 221 -3.22 0.62 -20.76
C ARG A 221 -2.88 0.54 -22.25
N LYS A 222 -3.71 1.13 -23.12
CA LYS A 222 -3.42 1.22 -24.56
C LYS A 222 -2.19 2.09 -24.85
N ALA A 223 -2.02 3.19 -24.12
CA ALA A 223 -0.88 4.08 -24.29
C ALA A 223 0.43 3.49 -23.73
N VAL A 224 0.35 2.66 -22.68
CA VAL A 224 1.50 2.08 -21.98
C VAL A 224 1.27 0.59 -21.66
N PRO A 225 1.21 -0.30 -22.67
CA PRO A 225 0.74 -1.69 -22.53
C PRO A 225 1.63 -2.63 -21.69
N GLY A 226 2.85 -2.20 -21.33
CA GLY A 226 3.77 -2.98 -20.49
C GLY A 226 3.81 -2.57 -19.02
N ALA A 227 3.13 -1.48 -18.64
CA ALA A 227 3.14 -0.99 -17.26
C ALA A 227 2.07 -1.69 -16.42
N LEU A 228 2.41 -2.01 -15.18
CA LEU A 228 1.42 -2.41 -14.18
C LEU A 228 0.56 -1.19 -13.80
N TYR A 229 -0.73 -1.22 -14.13
CA TYR A 229 -1.69 -0.16 -13.82
C TYR A 229 -2.43 -0.47 -12.51
N ILE A 230 -2.19 0.34 -11.48
CA ILE A 230 -2.84 0.20 -10.18
C ILE A 230 -3.75 1.39 -9.88
N TYR A 231 -5.02 1.12 -9.64
CA TYR A 231 -6.03 2.13 -9.28
C TYR A 231 -6.22 2.23 -7.76
N TYR A 232 -6.35 3.46 -7.24
CA TYR A 232 -6.78 3.73 -5.87
C TYR A 232 -8.29 4.03 -5.84
N HIS A 233 -9.11 3.21 -5.20
CA HIS A 233 -8.85 1.87 -4.71
C HIS A 233 -9.99 0.96 -5.13
N THR A 234 -9.79 -0.35 -5.13
CA THR A 234 -10.79 -1.30 -5.67
C THR A 234 -11.68 -1.95 -4.60
N GLU A 235 -11.47 -1.68 -3.31
CA GLU A 235 -12.03 -2.52 -2.24
C GLU A 235 -13.43 -2.19 -1.71
N ALA A 236 -13.92 -3.15 -0.92
CA ALA A 236 -14.91 -2.99 0.15
C ALA A 236 -14.41 -3.62 1.47
N THR A 237 -13.36 -3.05 2.08
CA THR A 237 -12.75 -3.57 3.33
C THR A 237 -13.74 -3.70 4.50
N HIS A 238 -14.74 -2.81 4.54
CA HIS A 238 -15.83 -2.83 5.53
C HIS A 238 -17.07 -3.63 5.13
N ARG A 239 -17.01 -4.42 4.05
CA ARG A 239 -18.15 -5.21 3.55
C ARG A 239 -18.84 -5.98 4.69
N ASN A 240 -20.15 -5.83 4.78
CA ASN A 240 -21.04 -6.48 5.75
C ASN A 240 -20.73 -6.20 7.24
N ARG A 241 -19.91 -5.19 7.56
CA ARG A 241 -19.61 -4.83 8.95
C ARG A 241 -20.79 -4.18 9.67
N TYR A 242 -21.55 -3.34 8.98
CA TYR A 242 -22.74 -2.62 9.50
C TYR A 242 -23.73 -2.37 8.35
N PRO A 243 -25.05 -2.19 8.61
CA PRO A 243 -26.08 -2.22 7.56
C PRO A 243 -25.87 -1.26 6.36
N THR A 244 -25.23 -0.12 6.59
CA THR A 244 -24.99 0.94 5.60
C THR A 244 -23.54 0.98 5.09
N TRP A 245 -22.76 -0.11 5.24
CA TRP A 245 -21.36 -0.16 4.77
C TRP A 245 -21.23 0.19 3.29
N TRP A 246 -22.22 -0.21 2.48
CA TRP A 246 -22.27 -0.02 1.05
C TRP A 246 -22.42 1.46 0.65
N HIS A 247 -22.75 2.35 1.58
CA HIS A 247 -22.79 3.80 1.33
C HIS A 247 -21.41 4.38 1.02
N TRP A 248 -20.34 3.69 1.43
CA TRP A 248 -18.97 4.21 1.48
C TRP A 248 -17.99 3.46 0.58
N SER A 249 -18.48 2.59 -0.29
CA SER A 249 -17.65 1.70 -1.10
C SER A 249 -18.41 1.28 -2.35
N TYR A 250 -17.70 0.58 -3.24
CA TYR A 250 -18.24 -0.03 -4.45
C TYR A 250 -18.01 -1.54 -4.42
N ASP A 251 -18.77 -2.26 -5.23
CA ASP A 251 -18.60 -3.69 -5.37
C ASP A 251 -17.32 -4.02 -6.13
N TYR A 252 -16.40 -4.74 -5.47
CA TYR A 252 -15.18 -5.24 -6.08
C TYR A 252 -15.45 -6.02 -7.38
N ARG A 253 -16.58 -6.74 -7.48
CA ARG A 253 -16.94 -7.50 -8.69
C ARG A 253 -17.02 -6.61 -9.94
N ARG A 254 -17.40 -5.34 -9.78
CA ARG A 254 -17.42 -4.33 -10.84
C ARG A 254 -16.06 -3.65 -10.99
N LEU A 255 -15.46 -3.25 -9.88
CA LEU A 255 -14.23 -2.46 -9.83
C LEU A 255 -12.96 -3.24 -10.21
N ARG A 256 -12.97 -4.57 -10.11
CA ARG A 256 -11.80 -5.42 -10.38
C ARG A 256 -11.18 -5.21 -11.76
N LEU A 257 -11.97 -4.80 -12.76
CA LEU A 257 -11.50 -4.57 -14.13
C LEU A 257 -10.75 -3.25 -14.30
N VAL A 258 -10.93 -2.31 -13.38
CA VAL A 258 -10.30 -0.98 -13.43
C VAL A 258 -8.80 -1.07 -13.18
N SER A 259 -8.36 -1.97 -12.29
CA SER A 259 -6.97 -2.15 -11.88
C SER A 259 -6.41 -3.47 -12.43
N ASP A 260 -5.11 -3.58 -12.67
CA ASP A 260 -4.50 -4.85 -13.10
C ASP A 260 -4.43 -5.88 -11.98
N LEU A 261 -4.40 -5.41 -10.73
CA LEU A 261 -4.47 -6.22 -9.52
C LEU A 261 -5.44 -5.57 -8.53
N PRO A 262 -6.13 -6.36 -7.68
CA PRO A 262 -6.78 -5.80 -6.50
C PRO A 262 -5.80 -4.93 -5.70
N SER A 263 -6.33 -3.83 -5.21
CA SER A 263 -5.55 -2.71 -4.68
C SER A 263 -6.26 -2.11 -3.49
N SER A 264 -6.14 -2.80 -2.36
CA SER A 264 -6.82 -2.41 -1.13
C SER A 264 -6.06 -1.32 -0.35
N SER A 265 -6.76 -0.44 0.35
CA SER A 265 -6.25 0.67 1.15
C SER A 265 -6.51 0.48 2.64
N ILE A 266 -5.45 0.21 3.40
CA ILE A 266 -5.58 -0.03 4.84
C ILE A 266 -4.43 0.68 5.55
N TYR A 267 -4.79 1.68 6.34
CA TYR A 267 -3.84 2.54 7.04
C TYR A 267 -4.10 2.54 8.53
N SER A 268 -3.05 2.52 9.36
CA SER A 268 -3.23 2.42 10.81
C SER A 268 -4.13 3.52 11.39
N LEU A 269 -5.14 3.11 12.16
CA LEU A 269 -6.13 3.97 12.82
C LEU A 269 -6.90 4.89 11.86
N HIS A 270 -6.98 4.54 10.58
CA HIS A 270 -7.85 5.20 9.61
C HIS A 270 -9.10 4.35 9.40
N PHE A 271 -10.21 4.72 10.06
CA PHE A 271 -11.45 3.95 10.11
C PHE A 271 -11.32 2.51 10.67
N ASN A 272 -10.24 2.23 11.40
CA ASN A 272 -9.94 0.95 12.05
C ASN A 272 -9.41 1.12 13.48
N SER A 273 -9.35 0.04 14.24
CA SER A 273 -8.83 0.02 15.63
C SER A 273 -7.33 -0.29 15.72
N GLY A 274 -6.59 -0.24 14.60
CA GLY A 274 -5.18 -0.62 14.54
C GLY A 274 -5.02 -2.14 14.41
N PHE A 275 -4.16 -2.73 15.24
CA PHE A 275 -3.78 -4.14 15.10
C PHE A 275 -4.69 -5.13 15.85
N THR A 276 -5.46 -4.66 16.82
CA THR A 276 -6.37 -5.49 17.64
C THR A 276 -7.77 -4.87 17.73
N GLY A 277 -8.71 -5.62 18.30
CA GLY A 277 -10.11 -5.21 18.47
C GLY A 277 -11.05 -5.74 17.38
N ASP A 278 -12.31 -5.33 17.44
CA ASP A 278 -13.35 -5.88 16.56
C ASP A 278 -13.28 -5.34 15.12
N ASN A 279 -12.47 -4.31 14.89
CA ASN A 279 -12.30 -3.62 13.62
C ASN A 279 -10.82 -3.39 13.29
N ASP A 280 -9.98 -4.39 13.58
CA ASP A 280 -8.56 -4.33 13.29
C ASP A 280 -8.25 -4.41 11.79
N MET A 281 -7.05 -3.97 11.43
CA MET A 281 -6.57 -3.90 10.05
C MET A 281 -6.50 -5.25 9.35
N LEU A 282 -6.14 -6.34 10.06
CA LEU A 282 -6.01 -7.66 9.44
C LEU A 282 -7.39 -8.25 9.13
N THR A 283 -8.36 -8.07 10.02
CA THR A 283 -9.77 -8.40 9.75
C THR A 283 -10.28 -7.66 8.50
N GLN A 284 -10.02 -6.35 8.38
CA GLN A 284 -10.40 -5.58 7.19
C GLN A 284 -9.73 -6.11 5.91
N ALA A 285 -8.44 -6.41 5.98
CA ALA A 285 -7.67 -6.96 4.87
C ALA A 285 -8.27 -8.29 4.41
N LEU A 286 -8.54 -9.20 5.33
CA LEU A 286 -9.05 -10.54 5.01
C LEU A 286 -10.49 -10.51 4.51
N ASN A 287 -11.30 -9.54 4.93
CA ASN A 287 -12.63 -9.34 4.36
C ASN A 287 -12.58 -8.99 2.86
N ALA A 288 -11.62 -8.12 2.46
CA ALA A 288 -11.40 -7.77 1.07
C ALA A 288 -10.77 -8.94 0.29
N VAL A 289 -9.71 -9.55 0.82
CA VAL A 289 -9.03 -10.71 0.22
C VAL A 289 -10.01 -11.86 -0.03
N ALA A 290 -10.95 -12.09 0.88
CA ALA A 290 -11.93 -13.15 0.71
C ALA A 290 -12.80 -12.94 -0.56
N GLN A 291 -13.28 -11.72 -0.79
CA GLN A 291 -14.05 -11.38 -1.98
C GLN A 291 -13.19 -11.43 -3.25
N GLN A 292 -11.92 -11.02 -3.15
CA GLN A 292 -10.96 -11.06 -4.25
C GLN A 292 -10.69 -12.50 -4.71
N ILE A 293 -10.45 -13.42 -3.76
CA ILE A 293 -10.27 -14.84 -4.05
C ILE A 293 -11.54 -15.46 -4.65
N GLU A 294 -12.72 -15.10 -4.16
CA GLU A 294 -14.01 -15.54 -4.74
C GLU A 294 -14.14 -15.10 -6.21
N CYS A 295 -13.63 -13.92 -6.56
CA CYS A 295 -13.59 -13.42 -7.93
C CYS A 295 -12.48 -14.04 -8.80
N GLY A 296 -11.58 -14.85 -8.21
CA GLY A 296 -10.45 -15.45 -8.90
C GLY A 296 -9.17 -14.59 -8.93
N ASP A 297 -9.08 -13.57 -8.07
CA ASP A 297 -7.95 -12.63 -8.00
C ASP A 297 -7.16 -12.82 -6.67
N PRO A 298 -6.32 -13.87 -6.54
CA PRO A 298 -5.68 -14.23 -5.27
C PRO A 298 -4.44 -13.40 -4.91
N LEU A 299 -4.02 -12.48 -5.79
CA LEU A 299 -2.83 -11.65 -5.64
C LEU A 299 -3.19 -10.17 -5.72
N SER A 300 -2.57 -9.35 -4.88
CA SER A 300 -2.91 -7.93 -4.76
C SER A 300 -1.68 -7.01 -4.69
N TYR A 301 -1.89 -5.74 -4.98
CA TYR A 301 -0.89 -4.66 -4.86
C TYR A 301 -1.50 -3.50 -4.07
N ASN A 302 -1.24 -3.46 -2.76
CA ASN A 302 -2.06 -2.72 -1.80
C ASN A 302 -1.44 -1.41 -1.32
N TRP A 303 -2.28 -0.46 -0.94
CA TRP A 303 -1.92 0.81 -0.32
C TRP A 303 -1.84 0.61 1.19
N VAL A 304 -0.64 0.82 1.75
CA VAL A 304 -0.35 0.52 3.15
C VAL A 304 0.36 1.70 3.80
N ASN A 305 0.03 1.94 5.07
CA ASN A 305 0.64 3.00 5.85
C ASN A 305 0.55 2.66 7.35
N ALA A 306 1.63 2.89 8.07
CA ALA A 306 1.77 2.61 9.50
C ALA A 306 1.29 3.79 10.38
N GLY A 307 0.59 4.76 9.82
CA GLY A 307 0.25 6.03 10.46
C GLY A 307 0.86 7.24 9.76
N TRP A 308 0.25 8.39 10.00
CA TRP A 308 0.75 9.73 9.66
C TRP A 308 0.23 10.73 10.68
N GLU A 309 0.89 11.89 10.73
CA GLU A 309 0.53 12.96 11.66
C GLU A 309 -0.93 13.39 11.49
N ARG A 310 -1.69 13.31 12.58
CA ARG A 310 -3.09 13.73 12.68
C ARG A 310 -3.31 14.42 14.01
N LYS A 311 -3.81 15.65 13.96
CA LYS A 311 -3.93 16.54 15.12
C LYS A 311 -4.69 15.88 16.28
N GLU A 312 -5.75 15.12 15.97
CA GLU A 312 -6.63 14.50 16.96
C GLU A 312 -6.02 13.25 17.62
N LEU A 313 -4.98 12.66 17.02
CA LEU A 313 -4.38 11.42 17.49
C LEU A 313 -2.99 11.61 18.13
N GLY A 314 -2.29 12.70 17.81
CA GLY A 314 -0.95 12.97 18.33
C GLY A 314 0.01 11.81 18.06
N GLU A 315 0.80 11.41 19.06
CA GLU A 315 1.74 10.28 18.94
C GLU A 315 1.06 8.94 18.60
N ARG A 316 -0.19 8.74 19.03
CA ARG A 316 -0.96 7.53 18.70
C ARG A 316 -1.23 7.42 17.20
N ALA A 317 -1.08 8.50 16.44
CA ALA A 317 -1.24 8.47 15.00
C ALA A 317 -0.19 7.59 14.30
N PHE A 318 0.93 7.30 14.97
CA PHE A 318 2.02 6.45 14.51
C PHE A 318 1.92 5.08 15.16
N ALA A 319 1.84 4.04 14.33
CA ALA A 319 1.80 2.66 14.80
C ALA A 319 3.19 2.17 15.20
N ASP A 320 3.21 1.21 16.13
CA ASP A 320 4.38 0.39 16.38
C ASP A 320 4.82 -0.34 15.10
N LEU A 321 6.08 -0.14 14.72
CA LEU A 321 6.63 -0.65 13.46
C LEU A 321 6.89 -2.15 13.48
N ALA A 322 7.13 -2.76 14.64
CA ALA A 322 7.19 -4.20 14.76
C ALA A 322 5.80 -4.79 14.47
N LEU A 323 4.75 -4.28 15.12
CA LEU A 323 3.39 -4.72 14.84
C LEU A 323 2.99 -4.49 13.37
N TYR A 324 3.40 -3.37 12.78
CA TYR A 324 3.18 -3.11 11.35
C TYR A 324 3.88 -4.14 10.45
N MET A 325 5.12 -4.55 10.74
CA MET A 325 5.76 -5.64 10.01
C MET A 325 4.98 -6.95 10.15
N GLY A 326 4.53 -7.30 11.36
CA GLY A 326 3.75 -8.50 11.58
C GLY A 326 2.46 -8.53 10.76
N TYR A 327 1.75 -7.39 10.74
CA TYR A 327 0.60 -7.18 9.85
C TYR A 327 0.96 -7.37 8.37
N LEU A 328 2.04 -6.73 7.89
CA LEU A 328 2.46 -6.85 6.49
C LEU A 328 2.82 -8.28 6.12
N LYS A 329 3.51 -9.04 6.99
CA LYS A 329 3.81 -10.46 6.74
C LYS A 329 2.52 -11.28 6.61
N CYS A 330 1.52 -11.03 7.45
CA CYS A 330 0.19 -11.62 7.28
C CYS A 330 -0.42 -11.22 5.93
N TYR A 331 -0.32 -9.96 5.52
CA TYR A 331 -0.91 -9.48 4.27
C TYR A 331 -0.23 -10.07 3.02
N TYR A 332 1.10 -10.23 3.03
CA TYR A 332 1.83 -10.96 2.00
C TYR A 332 1.41 -12.44 1.97
N THR A 333 1.33 -13.09 3.13
CA THR A 333 0.77 -14.45 3.21
C THR A 333 -0.68 -14.51 2.74
N ALA A 334 -1.46 -13.44 2.84
CA ALA A 334 -2.81 -13.38 2.28
C ALA A 334 -2.81 -13.25 0.74
N GLY A 335 -1.76 -12.69 0.14
CA GLY A 335 -1.62 -12.59 -1.33
C GLY A 335 -1.03 -11.28 -1.85
N MET A 336 -0.61 -10.36 -0.98
CA MET A 336 0.08 -9.16 -1.40
C MET A 336 1.41 -9.52 -2.07
N ILE A 337 1.65 -9.02 -3.29
CA ILE A 337 2.90 -9.23 -4.05
C ILE A 337 3.72 -7.96 -4.27
N GLY A 338 3.19 -6.82 -3.81
CA GLY A 338 3.82 -5.51 -3.82
C GLY A 338 2.91 -4.51 -3.14
N GLY A 339 3.36 -3.27 -2.97
CA GLY A 339 2.56 -2.25 -2.30
C GLY A 339 2.99 -0.83 -2.55
N ILE A 340 2.06 0.07 -2.23
CA ILE A 340 2.24 1.51 -2.23
C ILE A 340 2.43 1.95 -0.77
N ALA A 341 3.61 2.44 -0.43
CA ALA A 341 3.82 3.12 0.85
C ALA A 341 3.17 4.51 0.80
N GLY A 342 2.12 4.72 1.58
CA GLY A 342 1.46 6.02 1.72
C GLY A 342 2.08 6.87 2.83
N TYR A 343 2.12 8.20 2.66
CA TYR A 343 2.24 9.15 3.76
C TYR A 343 1.54 10.46 3.40
N PHE A 344 0.61 10.90 4.25
CA PHE A 344 -0.39 11.93 3.89
C PHE A 344 -0.29 13.23 4.71
N ALA A 345 0.80 13.40 5.45
CA ALA A 345 1.18 14.67 6.08
C ALA A 345 2.47 15.19 5.45
N TYR A 346 2.58 16.51 5.25
CA TYR A 346 3.87 17.09 4.87
C TYR A 346 4.73 17.18 6.13
N PRO A 347 5.89 16.49 6.20
CA PRO A 347 6.69 16.48 7.41
C PRO A 347 7.25 17.87 7.69
N LYS A 348 7.30 18.23 8.98
CA LYS A 348 8.00 19.44 9.42
C LYS A 348 9.47 19.38 8.96
N GLY A 349 9.95 20.44 8.31
CA GLY A 349 11.30 20.48 7.70
C GLY A 349 11.37 19.91 6.27
N GLY A 350 10.28 19.31 5.77
CA GLY A 350 10.23 18.70 4.43
C GLY A 350 11.03 17.41 4.31
N PHE A 351 10.98 16.78 3.14
CA PHE A 351 11.63 15.49 2.88
C PHE A 351 13.15 15.59 2.61
N ASN A 352 13.68 16.82 2.59
CA ASN A 352 15.09 17.15 2.36
C ASN A 352 15.79 17.71 3.62
N GLY A 353 15.02 18.01 4.66
CA GLY A 353 15.53 18.70 5.84
C GLY A 353 16.28 17.77 6.78
N ASP A 354 16.89 18.41 7.78
CA ASP A 354 17.21 17.79 9.06
C ASP A 354 15.95 17.11 9.60
N VAL A 355 16.00 15.79 9.79
CA VAL A 355 14.91 14.98 10.37
C VAL A 355 15.25 14.47 11.77
N GLY A 356 16.26 15.05 12.42
CA GLY A 356 16.71 14.71 13.77
C GLY A 356 17.73 13.58 13.83
N HIS A 357 17.92 13.02 15.03
CA HIS A 357 18.89 11.94 15.30
C HIS A 357 18.32 10.54 15.12
N GLN A 358 17.01 10.42 14.90
CA GLN A 358 16.32 9.16 14.64
C GLN A 358 15.62 9.25 13.27
N PRO A 359 15.57 8.15 12.51
CA PRO A 359 14.88 8.17 11.22
C PRO A 359 13.39 8.46 11.44
N PRO A 360 12.78 9.36 10.67
CA PRO A 360 11.39 9.73 10.86
C PRO A 360 10.47 8.56 10.53
N HIS A 361 9.32 8.49 11.20
CA HIS A 361 8.38 7.36 11.07
C HIS A 361 7.95 7.07 9.62
N TRP A 362 7.79 8.10 8.79
CA TRP A 362 7.46 7.95 7.37
C TRP A 362 8.54 7.20 6.58
N LEU A 363 9.81 7.36 6.96
CA LEU A 363 10.93 6.65 6.34
C LEU A 363 11.02 5.22 6.87
N GLN A 364 10.91 5.06 8.19
CA GLN A 364 10.99 3.76 8.83
C GLN A 364 9.88 2.80 8.34
N GLN A 365 8.64 3.27 8.14
CA GLN A 365 7.56 2.42 7.61
C GLN A 365 7.81 1.97 6.16
N MET A 366 8.51 2.78 5.35
CA MET A 366 8.94 2.38 4.00
C MET A 366 10.02 1.29 4.08
N MET A 367 11.00 1.46 4.96
CA MET A 367 12.03 0.45 5.21
C MET A 367 11.41 -0.88 5.68
N VAL A 368 10.44 -0.83 6.60
CA VAL A 368 9.68 -2.01 7.06
C VAL A 368 8.99 -2.73 5.91
N LEU A 369 8.28 -2.00 5.02
CA LEU A 369 7.65 -2.61 3.84
C LEU A 369 8.67 -3.29 2.93
N SER A 370 9.84 -2.67 2.76
CA SER A 370 10.95 -3.23 1.98
C SER A 370 11.50 -4.53 2.55
N TYR A 371 11.74 -4.61 3.87
CA TYR A 371 12.21 -5.86 4.50
C TYR A 371 11.21 -7.00 4.32
N VAL A 372 9.91 -6.72 4.47
CA VAL A 372 8.88 -7.74 4.23
C VAL A 372 8.85 -8.14 2.76
N HIS A 373 8.93 -7.17 1.84
CA HIS A 373 8.96 -7.46 0.41
C HIS A 373 10.16 -8.33 0.02
N ALA A 374 11.34 -8.04 0.58
CA ALA A 374 12.54 -8.84 0.37
C ALA A 374 12.41 -10.26 0.93
N LEU A 375 11.90 -10.43 2.16
CA LEU A 375 11.59 -11.75 2.71
C LEU A 375 10.69 -12.56 1.77
N PHE A 376 9.61 -11.95 1.28
CA PHE A 376 8.67 -12.63 0.40
C PHE A 376 9.17 -12.80 -1.04
N SER A 377 10.24 -12.11 -1.45
CA SER A 377 10.93 -12.41 -2.72
C SER A 377 11.57 -13.80 -2.70
N HIS A 378 11.96 -14.32 -1.53
CA HIS A 378 12.43 -15.70 -1.33
C HIS A 378 11.30 -16.73 -1.25
N LEU A 379 10.06 -16.27 -1.08
CA LEU A 379 8.85 -17.08 -0.88
C LEU A 379 7.81 -16.86 -1.99
N GLU A 380 8.22 -16.22 -3.08
CA GLU A 380 7.35 -15.79 -4.17
C GLU A 380 6.58 -16.95 -4.81
N ASP A 381 7.18 -18.14 -4.84
CA ASP A 381 6.55 -19.35 -5.34
C ASP A 381 5.33 -19.76 -4.50
N PHE A 382 5.34 -19.58 -3.18
CA PHE A 382 4.13 -19.76 -2.37
C PHE A 382 3.06 -18.70 -2.64
N LEU A 383 3.45 -17.49 -3.04
CA LEU A 383 2.48 -16.45 -3.41
C LEU A 383 1.79 -16.84 -4.72
N ARG A 384 2.56 -17.15 -5.76
CA ARG A 384 2.05 -17.41 -7.12
C ARG A 384 1.48 -18.82 -7.31
N ASP A 385 2.16 -19.83 -6.78
CA ASP A 385 1.81 -21.26 -6.92
C ASP A 385 1.21 -21.87 -5.65
N GLY A 386 0.87 -21.04 -4.66
CA GLY A 386 0.15 -21.47 -3.47
C GLY A 386 -1.32 -21.09 -3.44
N THR A 387 -2.04 -21.71 -2.52
CA THR A 387 -3.43 -21.39 -2.20
C THR A 387 -3.51 -20.97 -0.73
N LEU A 388 -4.06 -19.79 -0.47
CA LEU A 388 -4.39 -19.36 0.89
C LEU A 388 -5.48 -20.27 1.44
N LEU A 389 -5.21 -20.90 2.58
CA LEU A 389 -6.14 -21.85 3.18
C LEU A 389 -7.26 -21.09 3.92
N PRO A 390 -8.53 -21.53 3.77
CA PRO A 390 -9.69 -20.79 4.29
C PRO A 390 -9.78 -20.72 5.82
N GLY A 391 -9.08 -21.63 6.51
CA GLY A 391 -9.32 -21.91 7.93
C GLY A 391 -10.70 -22.57 8.17
N PRO A 392 -11.00 -22.97 9.41
CA PRO A 392 -12.27 -23.61 9.76
C PRO A 392 -13.43 -22.60 9.94
N ASN A 393 -13.12 -21.32 10.14
CA ASN A 393 -14.11 -20.29 10.49
C ASN A 393 -14.54 -19.46 9.27
N ARG A 394 -15.77 -18.96 9.33
CA ARG A 394 -16.27 -17.91 8.42
C ARG A 394 -15.78 -16.55 8.87
N HIS A 395 -15.69 -15.62 7.93
CA HIS A 395 -15.32 -14.25 8.25
C HIS A 395 -16.37 -13.61 9.17
N ARG A 396 -15.93 -12.82 10.15
CA ARG A 396 -16.82 -12.29 11.20
C ARG A 396 -17.91 -11.33 10.71
N TRP A 397 -17.63 -10.59 9.63
CA TRP A 397 -18.58 -9.65 9.01
C TRP A 397 -19.32 -10.33 7.84
N SER A 398 -18.57 -10.72 6.81
CA SER A 398 -19.09 -11.48 5.66
C SER A 398 -19.13 -12.99 5.91
N LYS A 399 -20.17 -13.44 6.63
CA LYS A 399 -20.31 -14.85 7.08
C LYS A 399 -20.45 -15.87 5.93
N ASP A 400 -20.73 -15.39 4.72
CA ASP A 400 -20.74 -16.13 3.47
C ASP A 400 -19.33 -16.63 3.07
N LEU A 401 -18.28 -15.87 3.41
CA LEU A 401 -16.91 -16.18 2.99
C LEU A 401 -16.03 -16.70 4.14
N PRO A 402 -14.91 -17.40 3.83
CA PRO A 402 -13.95 -17.84 4.84
C PRO A 402 -13.24 -16.69 5.54
N ALA A 403 -12.79 -16.91 6.78
CA ALA A 403 -11.96 -15.96 7.51
C ALA A 403 -10.52 -15.89 6.98
N TYR A 404 -10.04 -16.97 6.35
CA TYR A 404 -8.63 -17.15 5.93
C TYR A 404 -7.64 -17.10 7.10
N GLU A 405 -8.10 -17.49 8.28
CA GLU A 405 -7.31 -17.59 9.50
C GLU A 405 -7.55 -18.91 10.21
N PHE A 406 -6.49 -19.41 10.84
CA PHE A 406 -6.57 -20.56 11.72
C PHE A 406 -6.77 -20.07 13.16
N PRO A 407 -7.88 -20.44 13.82
CA PRO A 407 -8.12 -20.02 15.18
C PRO A 407 -7.07 -20.60 16.12
N THR A 408 -6.69 -19.80 17.10
CA THR A 408 -5.91 -20.22 18.26
C THR A 408 -6.79 -20.11 19.50
N GLU A 409 -6.27 -20.51 20.66
CA GLU A 409 -6.93 -20.30 21.95
C GLU A 409 -6.92 -18.82 22.38
N GLU A 410 -6.21 -17.95 21.66
CA GLU A 410 -6.03 -16.54 21.98
C GLU A 410 -6.39 -15.60 20.80
N PRO A 411 -7.33 -14.66 20.97
CA PRO A 411 -7.86 -13.87 19.86
C PRO A 411 -6.84 -12.94 19.18
N ASN A 412 -5.77 -12.56 19.88
CA ASN A 412 -4.72 -11.69 19.35
C ASN A 412 -3.54 -12.46 18.74
N LEU A 413 -3.57 -13.79 18.75
CA LEU A 413 -2.64 -14.63 18.00
C LEU A 413 -3.27 -14.99 16.66
N ARG A 414 -2.77 -14.33 15.62
CA ARG A 414 -3.29 -14.43 14.26
C ARG A 414 -2.41 -15.38 13.46
N VAL A 415 -3.01 -16.38 12.81
CA VAL A 415 -2.27 -17.39 12.04
C VAL A 415 -2.88 -17.57 10.65
N LEU A 416 -2.08 -17.30 9.62
CA LEU A 416 -2.45 -17.49 8.22
C LEU A 416 -1.58 -18.59 7.61
N VAL A 417 -2.15 -19.35 6.67
CA VAL A 417 -1.44 -20.48 6.05
C VAL A 417 -1.69 -20.51 4.55
N ARG A 418 -0.62 -20.59 3.76
CA ARG A 418 -0.67 -20.95 2.34
C ARG A 418 -0.14 -22.36 2.14
N LYS A 419 -0.80 -23.15 1.29
CA LYS A 419 -0.30 -24.47 0.84
C LYS A 419 0.21 -24.36 -0.58
N HIS A 420 1.40 -24.87 -0.87
CA HIS A 420 1.92 -24.96 -2.22
C HIS A 420 1.07 -25.96 -3.05
N ARG A 421 0.71 -25.62 -4.29
CA ARG A 421 -0.19 -26.47 -5.10
C ARG A 421 0.47 -27.75 -5.60
N ARG A 422 1.79 -27.72 -5.82
CA ARG A 422 2.56 -28.83 -6.40
C ARG A 422 3.45 -29.59 -5.42
N ARG A 423 3.58 -29.11 -4.18
CA ARG A 423 4.50 -29.65 -3.16
C ARG A 423 3.73 -29.81 -1.86
N GLN A 424 4.07 -30.83 -1.06
CA GLN A 424 3.53 -30.95 0.30
C GLN A 424 4.30 -30.02 1.24
N GLU A 425 4.19 -28.72 0.96
CA GLU A 425 4.81 -27.66 1.72
C GLU A 425 3.78 -26.58 2.04
N TRP A 426 3.93 -25.98 3.21
CA TRP A 426 3.09 -24.91 3.72
C TRP A 426 3.95 -23.72 4.11
N LEU A 427 3.42 -22.53 3.86
CA LEU A 427 3.90 -21.28 4.41
C LEU A 427 2.96 -20.88 5.54
N ILE A 428 3.49 -20.68 6.74
CA ILE A 428 2.73 -20.32 7.94
C ILE A 428 3.22 -18.98 8.43
N THR A 429 2.31 -18.02 8.63
CA THR A 429 2.61 -16.76 9.31
C THR A 429 1.87 -16.71 10.63
N ALA A 430 2.60 -16.48 11.72
CA ALA A 430 2.05 -16.34 13.06
C ALA A 430 2.43 -14.97 13.64
N TRP A 431 1.43 -14.23 14.12
CA TRP A 431 1.61 -12.84 14.57
C TRP A 431 0.93 -12.60 15.91
N ALA A 432 1.67 -12.02 16.85
CA ALA A 432 1.16 -11.57 18.13
C ALA A 432 0.73 -10.10 18.01
N ALA A 433 -0.53 -9.89 17.61
CA ALA A 433 -1.05 -8.57 17.25
C ALA A 433 -1.15 -7.59 18.44
N ASP A 434 -1.10 -8.10 19.67
CA ASP A 434 -1.07 -7.32 20.92
C ASP A 434 0.34 -7.05 21.44
N GLY A 435 1.38 -7.42 20.70
CA GLY A 435 2.78 -7.18 21.06
C GLY A 435 3.36 -8.15 22.08
N LYS A 436 2.65 -9.21 22.47
CA LYS A 436 3.17 -10.19 23.45
C LYS A 436 3.62 -11.47 22.75
N GLU A 437 4.93 -11.65 22.63
CA GLU A 437 5.52 -12.86 22.03
C GLU A 437 5.09 -14.12 22.79
N ARG A 438 4.61 -15.14 22.06
CA ARG A 438 4.18 -16.44 22.61
C ARG A 438 3.90 -17.47 21.52
N LYS A 439 3.73 -18.73 21.92
CA LYS A 439 3.45 -19.84 20.99
C LYS A 439 1.98 -19.86 20.58
N ALA A 440 1.72 -20.02 19.29
CA ALA A 440 0.40 -20.29 18.73
C ALA A 440 0.32 -21.76 18.31
N SER A 441 -0.72 -22.47 18.80
CA SER A 441 -1.01 -23.85 18.40
C SER A 441 -2.20 -23.87 17.44
N VAL A 442 -2.01 -24.45 16.25
CA VAL A 442 -3.07 -24.56 15.23
C VAL A 442 -3.06 -25.94 14.58
N SER A 443 -4.23 -26.37 14.10
CA SER A 443 -4.37 -27.61 13.31
C SER A 443 -4.56 -27.28 11.84
N ILE A 444 -3.64 -27.72 10.98
CA ILE A 444 -3.60 -27.37 9.56
C ILE A 444 -3.95 -28.61 8.71
N PRO A 445 -4.96 -28.52 7.82
CA PRO A 445 -5.32 -29.61 6.92
C PRO A 445 -4.14 -30.15 6.11
N GLY A 446 -3.92 -31.46 6.20
CA GLY A 446 -2.84 -32.19 5.52
C GLY A 446 -1.46 -32.08 6.17
N LEU A 447 -1.26 -31.17 7.12
CA LEU A 447 0.01 -31.01 7.84
C LEU A 447 -0.07 -31.52 9.30
N GLY A 448 -1.23 -31.39 9.93
CA GLY A 448 -1.45 -31.76 11.34
C GLY A 448 -1.33 -30.58 12.30
N ARG A 449 -1.16 -30.86 13.59
CA ARG A 449 -1.00 -29.85 14.63
C ARG A 449 0.42 -29.29 14.63
N VAL A 450 0.55 -27.97 14.62
CA VAL A 450 1.83 -27.25 14.71
C VAL A 450 1.81 -26.30 15.89
N GLU A 451 2.99 -26.03 16.43
CA GLU A 451 3.20 -25.02 17.47
C GLU A 451 4.31 -24.07 17.04
N VAL A 452 3.95 -22.83 16.73
CA VAL A 452 4.84 -21.84 16.13
C VAL A 452 4.93 -20.61 17.03
N LEU A 453 6.11 -20.00 17.15
CA LEU A 453 6.29 -18.76 17.90
C LEU A 453 5.68 -17.59 17.12
N ALA A 454 4.69 -16.92 17.69
CA ALA A 454 4.13 -15.66 17.21
C ALA A 454 4.84 -14.49 17.90
N ARG A 455 5.40 -13.58 17.10
CA ARG A 455 6.14 -12.40 17.58
C ARG A 455 5.38 -11.12 17.24
N PRO A 456 5.68 -9.97 17.91
CA PRO A 456 5.12 -8.67 17.51
C PRO A 456 5.44 -8.34 16.06
N CYS A 457 6.67 -8.61 15.62
CA CYS A 457 7.12 -8.46 14.24
C CYS A 457 6.65 -9.55 13.28
N GLY A 458 5.80 -10.48 13.74
CA GLY A 458 5.41 -11.67 13.00
C GLY A 458 6.55 -12.67 12.82
N SER A 459 6.17 -13.92 12.63
CA SER A 459 7.07 -15.02 12.30
C SER A 459 6.56 -15.74 11.06
N VAL A 460 7.46 -16.11 10.16
CA VAL A 460 7.15 -16.83 8.92
C VAL A 460 7.90 -18.15 8.93
N TYR A 461 7.18 -19.23 8.68
CA TYR A 461 7.70 -20.59 8.68
C TYR A 461 7.42 -21.27 7.35
N ARG A 462 8.39 -22.04 6.88
CA ARG A 462 8.13 -23.11 5.90
C ARG A 462 7.95 -24.40 6.66
N ALA A 463 6.91 -25.15 6.31
CA ALA A 463 6.59 -26.42 6.94
C ALA A 463 6.41 -27.52 5.90
N ILE A 464 6.78 -28.73 6.27
CA ILE A 464 6.65 -29.95 5.48
C ILE A 464 6.08 -31.07 6.35
N LEU A 465 5.57 -32.12 5.71
CA LEU A 465 5.27 -33.37 6.38
C LEU A 465 6.45 -34.33 6.20
N GLN A 466 7.10 -34.71 7.30
CA GLN A 466 8.20 -35.67 7.31
C GLN A 466 7.85 -36.83 8.24
N ASP A 467 7.85 -38.05 7.72
CA ASP A 467 7.48 -39.28 8.46
C ASP A 467 6.12 -39.18 9.16
N GLY A 468 5.15 -38.55 8.48
CA GLY A 468 3.80 -38.32 9.01
C GLY A 468 3.70 -37.27 10.11
N ARG A 469 4.79 -36.54 10.40
CA ARG A 469 4.84 -35.48 11.42
C ARG A 469 5.16 -34.12 10.79
N PRO A 470 4.52 -33.04 11.23
CA PRO A 470 4.89 -31.71 10.80
C PRO A 470 6.32 -31.36 11.24
N ARG A 471 7.10 -30.83 10.31
CA ARG A 471 8.40 -30.19 10.55
C ARG A 471 8.33 -28.78 9.99
N TRP A 472 8.88 -27.81 10.71
CA TRP A 472 8.89 -26.43 10.26
C TRP A 472 10.19 -25.73 10.62
N THR A 473 10.55 -24.77 9.78
CA THR A 473 11.72 -23.91 9.94
C THR A 473 11.28 -22.48 9.80
N GLN A 474 11.67 -21.64 10.75
CA GLN A 474 11.47 -20.21 10.66
C GLN A 474 12.39 -19.66 9.58
N VAL A 475 11.83 -18.90 8.63
CA VAL A 475 12.57 -18.36 7.48
C VAL A 475 12.78 -16.86 7.55
N ASP A 476 12.15 -16.19 8.52
CA ASP A 476 12.40 -14.79 8.79
C ASP A 476 13.36 -14.63 9.96
N GLU A 477 14.57 -14.13 9.66
CA GLU A 477 15.55 -13.79 10.68
C GLU A 477 15.00 -12.73 11.64
N ARG A 478 15.62 -12.60 12.82
CA ARG A 478 15.42 -11.40 13.64
C ARG A 478 16.00 -10.23 12.85
N VAL A 479 15.16 -9.51 12.12
CA VAL A 479 15.50 -8.17 11.65
C VAL A 479 15.68 -7.33 12.92
N VAL A 480 16.93 -7.07 13.28
CA VAL A 480 17.29 -6.12 14.33
C VAL A 480 17.02 -4.76 13.74
N TYR A 481 15.84 -4.22 14.01
CA TYR A 481 15.63 -2.81 13.74
C TYR A 481 16.45 -1.98 14.71
N PRO A 482 16.93 -0.81 14.30
CA PRO A 482 17.24 0.27 15.22
C PRO A 482 15.92 0.81 15.81
N VAL A 483 15.25 0.04 16.68
CA VAL A 483 14.17 0.54 17.55
C VAL A 483 14.42 0.11 18.99
N GLU A 484 15.66 0.26 19.48
CA GLU A 484 15.83 0.47 20.92
C GLU A 484 15.65 1.95 21.18
N GLY A 485 14.45 2.36 21.60
CA GLY A 485 14.26 3.78 21.88
C GLY A 485 12.88 4.31 22.20
N HIS A 486 11.84 3.49 22.40
CA HIS A 486 10.57 4.01 22.96
C HIS A 486 9.96 3.01 23.94
N ARG A 487 10.25 3.24 25.22
CA ARG A 487 9.36 2.91 26.35
C ARG A 487 9.01 4.20 27.05
#